data_AF-C2G3P6-F1
#
_entry.id   AF-C2G3P6-F1
#
_cell.length_a   1.000
_cell.length_b   1.000
_cell.length_c   1.000
_cell.angle_alpha   90.00
_cell.angle_beta   90.00
_cell.angle_gamma   90.00
#
_symmetry.space_group_name_H-M   'P 1'
#
loop_
_entity.id
_entity.type
_entity.pdbx_description
1 polymer ?
#
loop_
_entity_poly.entity_id
_entity_poly.type
_entity_poly.pdbx_seq_one_letter_code
_entity_poly.pdbx_strand_id
1 'polypeptide(L)'
;MTDCKTYAINLYNTIMTGETNFTRASRLRKVLYWIATGLLAAGMLSGGLAQLSGAQKSAEGIAHLGYPVYLMYILGSWKIAGVIAILIPGFKLLKEWAYAGFFFAMSGATLSHIAAGDAFSQAIASFIFILLILISWYFRPAERKI
;
A
#
# COMPACT_ATOMS: atom_id res chain seq x y z
N MET A 1 -23.98 39.83 -28.82
CA MET A 1 -25.04 38.83 -28.60
C MET A 1 -24.55 37.55 -29.28
N THR A 2 -24.06 36.58 -28.53
CA THR A 2 -23.54 35.32 -29.08
C THR A 2 -24.70 34.52 -29.65
N ASP A 3 -24.56 34.01 -30.88
CA ASP A 3 -25.56 33.16 -31.54
C ASP A 3 -25.86 31.90 -30.70
N CYS A 4 -27.12 31.48 -30.67
CA CYS A 4 -27.62 30.30 -29.98
C CYS A 4 -26.79 29.04 -30.31
N LYS A 5 -26.33 28.92 -31.57
CA LYS A 5 -25.45 27.82 -32.00
C LYS A 5 -24.11 27.81 -31.28
N THR A 6 -23.50 28.98 -31.08
CA THR A 6 -22.22 29.11 -30.37
C THR A 6 -22.33 28.73 -28.90
N TYR A 7 -23.45 29.08 -28.25
CA TYR A 7 -23.73 28.65 -26.87
C TYR A 7 -23.86 27.13 -26.76
N ALA A 8 -24.60 26.50 -27.67
CA ALA A 8 -24.79 25.05 -27.68
C ALA A 8 -23.46 24.29 -27.84
N ILE A 9 -22.58 24.74 -28.74
CA ILE A 9 -21.26 24.12 -28.95
C ILE A 9 -20.37 24.26 -27.72
N ASN A 10 -20.32 25.43 -27.09
CA ASN A 10 -19.50 25.65 -25.89
C ASN A 10 -20.00 24.83 -24.69
N LEU A 11 -21.33 24.71 -24.54
CA LEU A 11 -21.93 23.88 -23.50
C LEU A 11 -21.62 22.40 -23.72
N TYR A 12 -21.78 21.90 -24.94
CA TYR A 12 -21.43 20.51 -25.30
C TYR A 12 -19.95 20.21 -25.04
N ASN A 13 -19.04 21.08 -25.49
CA ASN A 13 -17.61 20.90 -25.26
C ASN A 13 -17.26 20.94 -23.77
N THR A 14 -17.90 21.80 -22.98
CA THR A 14 -17.71 21.86 -21.52
C THR A 14 -18.19 20.59 -20.84
N ILE A 15 -19.36 20.06 -21.23
CA ILE A 15 -19.91 18.82 -20.67
C ILE A 15 -19.01 17.62 -21.05
N MET A 16 -18.66 17.49 -22.33
CA MET A 16 -17.81 16.39 -22.82
C MET A 16 -16.40 16.42 -22.23
N THR A 17 -15.78 17.59 -22.12
CA THR A 17 -14.47 17.73 -21.46
C THR A 17 -14.57 17.42 -19.97
N GLY A 18 -15.65 17.81 -19.28
CA GLY A 18 -15.92 17.42 -17.90
C GLY A 18 -15.98 15.90 -17.70
N GLU A 19 -16.77 15.20 -18.51
CA GLU A 19 -16.90 13.73 -18.43
C GLU A 19 -15.57 13.02 -18.72
N THR A 20 -14.86 13.42 -19.78
CA THR A 20 -13.56 12.81 -20.13
C THR A 20 -12.52 12.98 -19.02
N ASN A 21 -12.41 14.16 -18.41
CA ASN A 21 -11.51 14.41 -17.28
C ASN A 21 -11.87 13.56 -16.05
N PHE A 22 -13.16 13.43 -15.72
CA PHE A 22 -13.62 12.57 -14.62
C PHE A 22 -13.27 11.10 -14.85
N THR A 23 -13.54 10.57 -16.07
CA THR A 23 -13.22 9.17 -16.37
C THR A 23 -11.71 8.91 -16.35
N ARG A 24 -10.87 9.85 -16.80
CA ARG A 24 -9.40 9.71 -16.77
C ARG A 24 -8.88 9.72 -15.34
N ALA A 25 -9.34 10.65 -14.50
CA ALA A 25 -8.96 10.71 -13.09
C ALA A 25 -9.36 9.42 -12.35
N SER A 26 -10.56 8.90 -12.58
CA SER A 26 -11.01 7.64 -11.97
C SER A 26 -10.15 6.43 -12.39
N ARG A 27 -9.78 6.34 -13.67
CA ARG A 27 -8.89 5.30 -14.21
C ARG A 27 -7.48 5.39 -13.61
N LEU A 28 -6.91 6.59 -13.53
CA LEU A 28 -5.59 6.80 -12.95
C LEU A 28 -5.54 6.36 -11.48
N ARG A 29 -6.53 6.73 -10.66
CA ARG A 29 -6.61 6.28 -9.27
C ARG A 29 -6.63 4.75 -9.17
N LYS A 30 -7.39 4.08 -10.03
CA LYS A 30 -7.46 2.61 -10.07
C LYS A 30 -6.12 1.98 -10.46
N VAL A 31 -5.41 2.56 -11.43
CA VAL A 31 -4.07 2.11 -11.84
C VAL A 31 -3.06 2.29 -10.70
N LEU A 32 -2.98 3.47 -10.10
CA LEU A 32 -2.09 3.76 -8.97
C LEU A 32 -2.36 2.81 -7.79
N TYR A 33 -3.63 2.58 -7.48
CA TYR A 33 -4.05 1.63 -6.47
C TYR A 33 -3.51 0.23 -6.75
N TRP A 34 -3.74 -0.33 -7.95
CA TRP A 34 -3.34 -1.70 -8.25
C TRP A 34 -1.82 -1.88 -8.37
N ILE A 35 -1.11 -0.87 -8.87
CA ILE A 35 0.37 -0.87 -8.87
C ILE A 35 0.89 -0.89 -7.43
N ALA A 36 0.44 0.05 -6.59
CA ALA A 36 0.89 0.14 -5.21
C ALA A 36 0.51 -1.11 -4.40
N THR A 37 -0.72 -1.61 -4.58
CA THR A 37 -1.20 -2.83 -3.91
C THR A 37 -0.44 -4.07 -4.37
N GLY A 38 -0.14 -4.19 -5.67
CA GLY A 38 0.62 -5.30 -6.23
C GLY A 38 2.04 -5.34 -5.69
N LEU A 39 2.73 -4.19 -5.68
CA LEU A 39 4.10 -4.09 -5.17
C LEU A 39 4.16 -4.30 -3.65
N LEU A 40 3.20 -3.72 -2.90
CA LEU A 40 3.06 -3.97 -1.47
C LEU A 40 2.82 -5.46 -1.19
N ALA A 41 1.87 -6.09 -1.89
CA ALA A 41 1.54 -7.49 -1.72
C ALA A 41 2.74 -8.40 -2.03
N ALA A 42 3.43 -8.17 -3.14
CA ALA A 42 4.62 -8.93 -3.53
C ALA A 42 5.74 -8.83 -2.48
N GLY A 43 6.01 -7.62 -1.98
CA GLY A 43 7.04 -7.39 -0.96
C GLY A 43 6.69 -7.97 0.42
N MET A 44 5.44 -7.83 0.85
CA MET A 44 4.96 -8.42 2.11
C MET A 44 4.93 -9.95 2.02
N LEU A 45 4.53 -10.50 0.88
CA LEU A 45 4.51 -11.94 0.65
C LEU A 45 5.92 -12.54 0.65
N SER A 46 6.86 -11.96 -0.11
CA SER A 46 8.24 -12.45 -0.15
C SER A 46 8.93 -12.34 1.21
N GLY A 47 8.81 -11.19 1.88
CA GLY A 47 9.37 -10.98 3.21
C GLY A 47 8.71 -11.87 4.27
N GLY A 48 7.40 -12.08 4.18
CA GLY A 48 6.66 -12.96 5.08
C GLY A 48 7.05 -14.42 4.91
N LEU A 49 7.18 -14.90 3.67
CA LEU A 49 7.65 -16.26 3.39
C LEU A 49 9.08 -16.48 3.85
N ALA A 50 9.99 -15.52 3.64
CA ALA A 50 11.37 -15.60 4.13
C ALA A 50 11.44 -15.68 5.67
N GLN A 51 10.58 -14.92 6.36
CA GLN A 51 10.49 -14.99 7.82
C GLN A 51 9.93 -16.34 8.28
N LEU A 52 8.91 -16.88 7.59
CA LEU A 52 8.29 -18.16 7.93
C LEU A 52 9.18 -19.37 7.61
N SER A 53 10.02 -19.28 6.58
CA SER A 53 10.98 -20.33 6.24
C SER A 53 12.20 -20.36 7.16
N GLY A 54 12.32 -19.41 8.09
CA GLY A 54 13.48 -19.29 8.95
C GLY A 54 14.74 -18.82 8.22
N ALA A 55 14.59 -18.03 7.15
CA ALA A 55 15.73 -17.55 6.37
C ALA A 55 16.73 -16.83 7.27
N GLN A 56 18.00 -17.25 7.22
CA GLN A 56 19.07 -16.75 8.08
C GLN A 56 19.16 -15.23 8.09
N LYS A 57 19.10 -14.59 6.91
CA LYS A 57 19.10 -13.13 6.77
C LYS A 57 17.94 -12.45 7.54
N SER A 58 16.77 -13.07 7.58
CA SER A 58 15.62 -12.55 8.34
C SER A 58 15.83 -12.69 9.85
N ALA A 59 16.40 -13.81 10.30
CA ALA A 59 16.72 -14.03 11.70
C ALA A 59 17.81 -13.06 12.19
N GLU A 60 18.87 -12.87 11.40
CA GLU A 60 19.94 -11.90 11.67
C GLU A 60 19.41 -10.47 11.75
N GLY A 61 18.55 -10.04 10.81
CA GLY A 61 17.96 -8.70 10.84
C GLY A 61 17.08 -8.47 12.08
N ILE A 62 16.31 -9.47 12.51
CA ILE A 62 15.49 -9.39 13.72
C ILE A 62 16.37 -9.32 14.98
N ALA A 63 17.41 -10.15 15.05
CA ALA A 63 18.35 -10.15 16.17
C ALA A 63 19.19 -8.87 16.25
N HIS A 64 19.62 -8.32 15.10
CA HIS A 64 20.34 -7.04 15.01
C HIS A 64 19.54 -5.89 15.61
N LEU A 65 18.22 -5.87 15.37
CA LEU A 65 17.31 -4.89 15.95
C LEU A 65 17.00 -5.14 17.44
N GLY A 66 17.61 -6.15 18.06
CA GLY A 66 17.40 -6.49 19.47
C GLY A 66 16.11 -7.27 19.74
N TYR A 67 15.43 -7.75 18.70
CA TYR A 67 14.19 -8.52 18.85
C TYR A 67 14.45 -10.01 18.99
N PRO A 68 13.60 -10.74 19.75
CA PRO A 68 13.71 -12.18 19.83
C PRO A 68 13.32 -12.82 18.49
N VAL A 69 14.08 -13.84 18.06
CA VAL A 69 13.95 -14.46 16.73
C VAL A 69 12.55 -14.99 16.46
N TYR A 70 11.82 -15.47 17.48
CA TYR A 70 10.45 -15.97 17.29
C TYR A 70 9.50 -14.90 16.72
N LEU A 71 9.78 -13.61 16.94
CA LEU A 71 8.98 -12.49 16.44
C LEU A 71 8.90 -12.50 14.91
N MET A 72 9.93 -13.01 14.23
CA MET A 72 9.92 -13.09 12.77
C MET A 72 8.79 -14.00 12.27
N TYR A 73 8.52 -15.14 12.93
CA TYR A 73 7.45 -16.05 12.53
C TYR A 73 6.06 -15.44 12.75
N ILE A 74 5.91 -14.66 13.83
CA ILE A 74 4.68 -13.92 14.11
C ILE A 74 4.46 -12.86 13.02
N LEU A 75 5.45 -12.02 12.74
CA LEU A 75 5.38 -10.99 11.70
C LEU A 75 5.16 -11.59 10.31
N GLY A 76 5.83 -12.71 10.01
CA GLY A 76 5.66 -13.43 8.76
C GLY A 76 4.21 -13.90 8.58
N SER A 77 3.64 -14.54 9.59
CA SER A 77 2.24 -15.00 9.59
C SER A 77 1.27 -13.84 9.34
N TRP A 78 1.44 -12.73 10.05
CA TRP A 78 0.61 -11.53 9.87
C TRP A 78 0.76 -10.89 8.50
N LYS A 79 1.96 -10.93 7.90
CA LYS A 79 2.16 -10.45 6.54
C LYS A 79 1.36 -11.26 5.53
N ILE A 80 1.39 -12.60 5.64
CA ILE A 80 0.59 -13.47 4.75
C ILE A 80 -0.90 -13.18 4.91
N ALA A 81 -1.40 -13.12 6.15
CA ALA A 81 -2.80 -12.80 6.42
C ALA A 81 -3.20 -11.43 5.87
N GLY A 82 -2.35 -10.41 6.04
CA GLY A 82 -2.57 -9.07 5.50
C GLY A 82 -2.61 -9.05 3.97
N VAL A 83 -1.72 -9.79 3.29
CA VAL A 83 -1.68 -9.88 1.81
C VAL A 83 -2.99 -10.47 1.29
N ILE A 84 -3.45 -11.55 1.91
CA ILE A 84 -4.72 -12.19 1.57
C ILE A 84 -5.88 -11.19 1.73
N ALA A 85 -5.93 -10.46 2.85
CA ALA A 85 -6.97 -9.48 3.12
C ALA A 85 -7.00 -8.32 2.11
N ILE A 86 -5.84 -7.75 1.72
CA ILE A 86 -5.80 -6.62 0.79
C ILE A 86 -6.12 -7.01 -0.65
N LEU A 87 -5.86 -8.26 -1.07
CA LEU A 87 -6.14 -8.74 -2.42
C LEU A 87 -7.59 -9.19 -2.59
N ILE A 88 -8.13 -9.97 -1.65
CA ILE A 88 -9.47 -10.55 -1.77
C ILE A 88 -10.58 -9.46 -1.81
N PRO A 89 -11.58 -9.57 -2.71
CA PRO A 89 -12.74 -8.66 -2.71
C PRO A 89 -13.66 -8.87 -1.48
N GLY A 90 -14.48 -7.88 -1.13
CA GLY A 90 -15.56 -8.03 -0.14
C GLY A 90 -15.24 -7.66 1.32
N PHE A 91 -14.09 -8.05 1.88
CA PHE A 91 -13.81 -7.82 3.31
C PHE A 91 -13.28 -6.42 3.63
N LYS A 92 -14.17 -5.41 3.68
CA LYS A 92 -13.80 -4.00 3.88
C LYS A 92 -13.12 -3.73 5.23
N LEU A 93 -13.65 -4.26 6.33
CA LEU A 93 -13.07 -4.05 7.67
C LEU A 93 -11.71 -4.73 7.83
N LEU A 94 -11.58 -5.98 7.38
CA LEU A 94 -10.29 -6.70 7.42
C LEU A 94 -9.20 -5.98 6.61
N LYS A 95 -9.56 -5.26 5.53
CA LYS A 95 -8.60 -4.44 4.80
C LYS A 95 -8.07 -3.30 5.63
N GLU A 96 -8.91 -2.60 6.39
CA GLU A 96 -8.42 -1.55 7.28
C GLU A 96 -7.46 -2.10 8.32
N TRP A 97 -7.78 -3.26 8.89
CA TRP A 97 -6.91 -3.94 9.85
C TRP A 97 -5.59 -4.35 9.20
N ALA A 98 -5.62 -4.86 7.97
CA ALA A 98 -4.42 -5.22 7.23
C ALA A 98 -3.55 -3.98 6.91
N TYR A 99 -4.15 -2.88 6.44
CA TYR A 99 -3.42 -1.64 6.18
C TYR A 99 -2.81 -1.05 7.45
N ALA A 100 -3.57 -1.01 8.55
CA ALA A 100 -3.07 -0.54 9.85
C ALA A 100 -1.93 -1.44 10.36
N GLY A 101 -2.10 -2.76 10.31
CA GLY A 101 -1.08 -3.72 10.71
C GLY A 101 0.20 -3.60 9.89
N PHE A 102 0.08 -3.47 8.56
CA PHE A 102 1.24 -3.21 7.70
C PHE A 102 1.91 -1.88 8.03
N PHE A 103 1.14 -0.82 8.25
CA PHE A 103 1.67 0.48 8.61
C PHE A 103 2.46 0.42 9.92
N PHE A 104 1.91 -0.21 10.96
CA PHE A 104 2.59 -0.37 12.24
C PHE A 104 3.84 -1.25 12.15
N ALA A 105 3.78 -2.36 11.39
CA ALA A 105 4.95 -3.21 11.20
C ALA A 105 6.08 -2.48 10.47
N MET A 106 5.76 -1.73 9.40
CA MET A 106 6.77 -1.03 8.60
C MET A 106 7.30 0.23 9.28
N SER A 107 6.45 1.00 9.95
CA SER A 107 6.89 2.13 10.78
C SER A 107 7.72 1.65 11.96
N GLY A 108 7.30 0.58 12.64
CA GLY A 108 8.07 -0.08 13.69
C GLY A 108 9.46 -0.50 13.20
N ALA A 109 9.56 -1.18 12.06
CA ALA A 109 10.85 -1.55 11.47
C ALA A 109 11.75 -0.33 11.18
N THR A 110 11.20 0.72 10.55
CA THR A 110 11.94 1.96 10.28
C THR A 110 12.44 2.61 11.57
N LEU A 111 11.58 2.76 12.58
CA LEU A 111 11.95 3.33 13.87
C LEU A 111 12.94 2.46 14.63
N SER A 112 12.88 1.14 14.48
CA SER A 112 13.83 0.20 15.10
C SER A 112 15.24 0.40 14.55
N HIS A 113 15.39 0.54 13.23
CA HIS A 113 16.69 0.87 12.63
C HIS A 113 17.24 2.20 13.14
N ILE A 114 16.39 3.23 13.26
CA ILE A 114 16.81 4.53 13.81
C ILE A 114 17.25 4.37 15.28
N ALA A 115 16.50 3.62 16.09
CA ALA A 115 16.81 3.36 17.49
C ALA A 115 18.09 2.52 17.67
N ALA A 116 18.38 1.61 16.73
CA ALA A 116 19.60 0.82 16.69
C ALA A 116 20.83 1.63 16.23
N GLY A 117 20.65 2.88 15.80
CA GLY A 117 21.73 3.73 15.30
C GLY A 117 22.17 3.40 13.87
N ASP A 118 21.35 2.66 13.12
CA ASP A 118 21.64 2.30 11.74
C ASP A 118 21.56 3.53 10.81
N ALA A 119 22.39 3.51 9.76
CA ALA A 119 22.21 4.41 8.63
C ALA A 119 20.81 4.25 8.00
N PHE A 120 20.20 5.35 7.57
CA PHE A 120 18.85 5.33 6.98
C PHE A 120 18.70 4.41 5.75
N SER A 121 19.81 4.14 5.05
CA SER A 121 19.85 3.16 3.95
C SER A 121 19.40 1.77 4.38
N GLN A 122 19.57 1.39 5.65
CA GLN A 122 19.08 0.11 6.18
C GLN A 122 17.56 0.11 6.40
N ALA A 123 16.97 1.26 6.69
CA ALA A 123 15.53 1.46 6.87
C ALA A 123 14.77 1.76 5.56
N ILE A 124 15.46 1.92 4.43
CA ILE A 124 14.86 2.43 3.20
C ILE A 124 13.75 1.51 2.67
N ALA A 125 13.93 0.20 2.82
CA ALA A 125 12.95 -0.78 2.36
C ALA A 125 11.63 -0.64 3.12
N SER A 126 11.67 -0.62 4.46
CA SER A 126 10.47 -0.44 5.29
C SER A 126 9.82 0.92 5.06
N PHE A 127 10.62 1.98 4.86
CA PHE A 127 10.11 3.31 4.53
C PHE A 127 9.37 3.34 3.19
N ILE A 128 9.92 2.72 2.13
CA ILE A 128 9.24 2.60 0.82
C ILE A 128 7.90 1.87 0.98
N PHE A 129 7.84 0.81 1.79
CA PHE A 129 6.58 0.11 2.02
C PHE A 129 5.54 0.98 2.73
N ILE A 130 5.93 1.88 3.65
CA ILE A 130 5.00 2.87 4.23
C ILE A 130 4.36 3.72 3.13
N LEU A 131 5.14 4.20 2.18
CA LEU A 131 4.62 4.98 1.05
C LEU A 131 3.63 4.16 0.20
N LEU A 132 3.98 2.90 -0.10
CA LEU A 132 3.08 2.01 -0.85
C LEU A 132 1.78 1.72 -0.10
N ILE A 133 1.84 1.54 1.23
CA ILE A 133 0.68 1.36 2.09
C ILE A 133 -0.23 2.58 2.00
N LEU A 134 0.31 3.79 2.17
CA LEU A 134 -0.47 5.03 2.14
C LEU A 134 -1.08 5.28 0.75
N ILE A 135 -0.32 5.07 -0.33
CA ILE A 135 -0.80 5.21 -1.70
C ILE A 135 -1.90 4.18 -1.98
N SER A 136 -1.68 2.91 -1.66
CA SER A 136 -2.66 1.85 -1.83
C SER A 136 -3.93 2.13 -1.04
N TRP A 137 -3.81 2.50 0.24
CA TRP A 137 -4.95 2.79 1.10
C TRP A 137 -5.75 4.00 0.62
N TYR A 138 -5.08 5.10 0.27
CA TYR A 138 -5.72 6.35 -0.14
C TYR A 138 -6.47 6.22 -1.47
N PHE A 139 -5.79 5.67 -2.49
CA PHE A 139 -6.33 5.55 -3.85
C PHE A 139 -7.27 4.36 -4.05
N ARG A 140 -7.53 3.55 -3.02
CA ARG A 140 -8.41 2.39 -3.18
C ARG A 140 -9.79 2.80 -3.69
N PRO A 141 -10.41 1.98 -4.57
CA PRO A 141 -11.73 2.26 -5.10
C PRO A 141 -12.82 2.32 -4.01
N ALA A 142 -13.90 3.07 -4.25
CA ALA A 142 -14.98 3.27 -3.29
C ALA A 142 -15.67 1.96 -2.89
N GLU A 143 -15.78 1.00 -3.80
CA GLU A 143 -16.33 -0.33 -3.53
C GLU A 143 -15.50 -1.15 -2.51
N ARG A 144 -14.24 -0.76 -2.30
CA ARG A 144 -13.35 -1.37 -1.29
C ARG A 144 -13.30 -0.53 -0.01
N LYS A 145 -14.00 0.62 0.07
CA LYS A 145 -14.08 1.45 1.27
C LYS A 145 -15.27 1.10 2.16
N ILE A 146 -15.09 1.23 3.48
CA ILE A 146 -16.19 1.16 4.45
C ILE A 146 -17.16 2.29 4.13
#